data_AF-A0A3P3RMI3-F1
#
_entry.id   AF-A0A3P3RMI3-F1
#
_cell.length_a   1.000
_cell.length_b   1.000
_cell.length_c   1.000
_cell.angle_alpha   90.00
_cell.angle_beta   90.00
_cell.angle_gamma   90.00
#
_symmetry.space_group_name_H-M   'P 1'
#
loop_
_entity.id
_entity.type
_entity.pdbx_description
1 polymer ?
#
loop_
_entity_poly.entity_id
_entity_poly.type
_entity_poly.pdbx_seq_one_letter_code
_entity_poly.pdbx_strand_id
1 'polypeptide(L)'
;MPAPTEVVDDVYDITTREEPRDKRYRVFFSTKATPTLVDTGLQDTTEAVLDGIVDVGVEPERVIITHDHGDHVGGFDAVVERYDPETWVPEKTSLETDHTPDHLYGDQIGRFTAVHVPGHTKHNHALIDEDAGVAIMGDTVFGADHRGLPTGYFHHLPAVYSDDPRAAAF
;
A
#
# COMPACT_ATOMS: atom_id res chain seq x y z
N MET A 1 -3.33 -18.15 -2.78
CA MET A 1 -4.17 -17.00 -2.39
C MET A 1 -5.28 -16.82 -3.42
N PRO A 2 -6.35 -16.05 -3.18
CA PRO A 2 -7.28 -15.71 -4.26
C PRO A 2 -6.52 -14.95 -5.36
N ALA A 3 -7.01 -15.07 -6.60
CA ALA A 3 -6.48 -14.27 -7.70
C ALA A 3 -6.66 -12.77 -7.41
N PRO A 4 -5.78 -11.90 -7.95
CA PRO A 4 -5.94 -10.46 -7.88
C PRO A 4 -7.34 -10.03 -8.33
N THR A 5 -7.94 -9.09 -7.60
CA THR A 5 -9.26 -8.54 -7.94
C THR A 5 -9.09 -7.16 -8.53
N GLU A 6 -9.53 -6.96 -9.77
CA GLU A 6 -9.60 -5.61 -10.35
C GLU A 6 -10.71 -4.82 -9.65
N VAL A 7 -10.34 -3.77 -8.92
CA VAL A 7 -11.27 -2.95 -8.12
C VAL A 7 -11.76 -1.73 -8.89
N VAL A 8 -10.90 -1.21 -9.76
CA VAL A 8 -11.17 -0.17 -10.76
C VAL A 8 -10.30 -0.52 -11.97
N ASP A 9 -10.69 -0.06 -13.16
CA ASP A 9 -9.95 -0.25 -14.42
C ASP A 9 -8.42 -0.12 -14.22
N ASP A 10 -7.69 -1.21 -14.49
CA ASP A 10 -6.23 -1.36 -14.35
C ASP A 10 -5.67 -1.14 -12.92
N VAL A 11 -6.49 -1.25 -11.89
CA VAL A 11 -6.09 -1.20 -10.48
C VAL A 11 -6.55 -2.46 -9.75
N TYR A 12 -5.58 -3.21 -9.25
CA TYR A 12 -5.80 -4.53 -8.66
C TYR A 12 -5.56 -4.52 -7.15
N ASP A 13 -6.47 -5.16 -6.40
CA ASP A 13 -6.28 -5.59 -5.02
C ASP A 13 -5.63 -6.98 -5.05
N ILE A 14 -4.41 -7.08 -4.55
CA ILE A 14 -3.72 -8.34 -4.31
C ILE A 14 -3.82 -8.65 -2.82
N THR A 15 -4.79 -9.48 -2.46
CA THR A 15 -4.96 -9.95 -1.08
C THR A 15 -3.90 -11.02 -0.75
N THR A 16 -3.01 -10.71 0.19
CA THR A 16 -1.83 -11.52 0.55
C THR A 16 -2.06 -12.44 1.76
N ARG A 17 -3.00 -12.07 2.64
CA ARG A 17 -3.45 -12.91 3.76
C ARG A 17 -4.90 -12.61 4.13
N GLU A 18 -5.64 -13.66 4.48
CA GLU A 18 -6.96 -13.56 5.09
C GLU A 18 -6.94 -14.14 6.50
N GLU A 19 -7.57 -13.44 7.43
CA GLU A 19 -7.73 -13.82 8.84
C GLU A 19 -9.23 -13.92 9.19
N PRO A 20 -9.59 -14.60 10.29
CA PRO A 20 -10.98 -14.66 10.74
C PRO A 20 -11.63 -13.28 10.85
N ARG A 21 -12.94 -13.21 10.58
CA ARG A 21 -13.74 -11.97 10.51
C ARG A 21 -13.34 -11.06 9.34
N ASP A 22 -13.00 -11.67 8.20
CA ASP A 22 -12.76 -10.98 6.93
C ASP A 22 -11.64 -9.93 6.99
N LYS A 23 -10.71 -10.08 7.93
CA LYS A 23 -9.53 -9.23 8.00
C LYS A 23 -8.57 -9.65 6.89
N ARG A 24 -8.23 -8.70 6.02
CA ARG A 24 -7.38 -8.93 4.86
C ARG A 24 -6.15 -8.04 4.89
N TYR A 25 -5.00 -8.60 4.53
CA TYR A 25 -3.77 -7.89 4.22
C TYR A 25 -3.61 -7.82 2.72
N ARG A 26 -3.29 -6.64 2.20
CA ARG A 26 -3.36 -6.38 0.76
C ARG A 26 -2.29 -5.40 0.34
N VAL A 27 -1.89 -5.55 -0.92
CA VAL A 27 -1.16 -4.53 -1.67
C VAL A 27 -2.01 -4.15 -2.87
N PHE A 28 -1.78 -2.96 -3.41
CA PHE A 28 -2.49 -2.50 -4.59
C PHE A 28 -1.52 -2.39 -5.76
N PHE A 29 -1.94 -2.81 -6.94
CA PHE A 29 -1.11 -2.73 -8.14
C PHE A 29 -1.87 -2.00 -9.24
N SER A 30 -1.36 -0.83 -9.65
CA SER A 30 -1.89 -0.08 -10.79
C SER A 30 -1.04 -0.36 -12.01
N THR A 31 -1.64 -0.87 -13.09
CA THR A 31 -0.94 -1.11 -14.37
C THR A 31 -1.05 0.08 -15.32
N LYS A 32 -1.73 1.17 -14.90
CA LYS A 32 -1.89 2.38 -15.73
C LYS A 32 -0.60 3.19 -15.82
N ALA A 33 -0.27 3.60 -17.04
CA ALA A 33 0.92 4.39 -17.35
C ALA A 33 2.21 3.69 -16.88
N THR A 34 2.76 4.08 -15.73
CA THR A 34 3.90 3.40 -15.09
C THR A 34 3.34 2.35 -14.12
N PRO A 35 3.51 1.03 -14.38
CA PRO A 35 3.06 -0.01 -13.47
C PRO A 35 3.62 0.20 -12.06
N THR A 36 2.74 0.44 -11.10
CA THR A 36 3.09 0.89 -9.75
C THR A 36 2.46 -0.01 -8.71
N LEU A 37 3.31 -0.73 -7.98
CA LEU A 37 2.93 -1.47 -6.79
C LEU A 37 2.94 -0.51 -5.59
N VAL A 38 1.87 -0.55 -4.79
CA VAL A 38 1.74 0.22 -3.56
C VAL A 38 1.76 -0.73 -2.38
N ASP A 39 2.76 -0.56 -1.53
CA ASP A 39 3.18 -1.46 -0.45
C ASP A 39 3.58 -2.87 -0.93
N THR A 40 4.26 -3.62 -0.07
CA THR A 40 4.85 -4.94 -0.37
C THR A 40 4.45 -6.02 0.63
N GLY A 41 3.43 -5.74 1.45
CA GLY A 41 2.83 -6.72 2.35
C GLY A 41 3.75 -7.12 3.52
N LEU A 42 3.40 -8.24 4.18
CA LEU A 42 4.22 -8.82 5.24
C LEU A 42 5.33 -9.69 4.67
N GLN A 43 6.43 -9.82 5.42
CA GLN A 43 7.57 -10.66 5.06
C GLN A 43 7.16 -12.13 4.81
N ASP A 44 6.27 -12.68 5.64
CA ASP A 44 5.76 -14.06 5.50
C ASP A 44 4.75 -14.24 4.36
N THR A 45 4.30 -13.14 3.75
CA THR A 45 3.36 -13.13 2.62
C THR A 45 3.98 -12.68 1.29
N THR A 46 5.31 -12.48 1.26
CA THR A 46 6.05 -12.03 0.07
C THR A 46 5.70 -12.83 -1.18
N GLU A 47 5.67 -14.17 -1.09
CA GLU A 47 5.34 -15.02 -2.24
C GLU A 47 3.93 -14.73 -2.79
N ALA A 48 2.95 -14.39 -1.93
CA ALA A 48 1.62 -14.03 -2.39
C ALA A 48 1.59 -12.70 -3.16
N VAL A 49 2.48 -11.76 -2.82
CA VAL A 49 2.67 -10.52 -3.61
C VAL A 49 3.26 -10.86 -4.97
N LEU A 50 4.32 -11.67 -5.01
CA LEU A 50 5.00 -12.05 -6.25
C LEU A 50 4.07 -12.84 -7.19
N ASP A 51 3.33 -13.82 -6.65
CA ASP A 51 2.32 -14.59 -7.39
C ASP A 51 1.21 -13.67 -7.92
N GLY A 52 0.75 -12.72 -7.10
CA GLY A 52 -0.26 -11.74 -7.51
C GLY A 52 0.20 -10.84 -8.67
N ILE A 53 1.45 -10.41 -8.67
CA ILE A 53 2.06 -9.66 -9.79
C ILE A 53 2.07 -10.52 -11.06
N VAL A 54 2.48 -11.79 -10.94
CA VAL A 54 2.48 -12.75 -12.07
C VAL A 54 1.07 -12.96 -12.62
N ASP A 55 0.07 -13.09 -11.76
CA ASP A 55 -1.34 -13.27 -12.15
C ASP A 55 -1.92 -12.03 -12.85
N VAL A 56 -1.52 -10.82 -12.45
CA VAL A 56 -1.86 -9.58 -13.18
C VAL A 56 -1.17 -9.55 -14.56
N GLY A 57 0.02 -10.15 -14.69
CA GLY A 57 0.72 -10.31 -15.96
C GLY A 57 1.48 -9.06 -16.43
N VAL A 58 1.74 -8.12 -15.52
CA VAL A 58 2.53 -6.90 -15.76
C VAL A 58 3.60 -6.80 -14.67
N GLU A 59 4.84 -6.54 -15.03
CA GLU A 59 5.92 -6.33 -14.06
C GLU A 59 5.86 -4.89 -13.50
N PRO A 60 6.08 -4.67 -12.19
CA PRO A 60 6.10 -3.34 -11.62
C PRO A 60 7.36 -2.59 -12.08
N GLU A 61 7.19 -1.37 -12.57
CA GLU A 61 8.29 -0.44 -12.85
C GLU A 61 8.58 0.48 -11.65
N ARG A 62 7.63 0.55 -10.71
CA ARG A 62 7.71 1.41 -9.53
C ARG A 62 7.10 0.75 -8.31
N VAL A 63 7.72 0.98 -7.15
CA VAL A 63 7.16 0.65 -5.83
C VAL A 63 7.02 1.93 -5.02
N ILE A 64 5.84 2.16 -4.46
CA ILE A 64 5.58 3.25 -3.51
C ILE A 64 5.18 2.65 -2.17
N ILE A 65 5.90 2.99 -1.11
CA ILE A 65 5.56 2.60 0.26
C ILE A 65 4.75 3.71 0.92
N THR A 66 3.59 3.41 1.48
CA THR A 66 2.73 4.39 2.17
C THR A 66 3.29 4.76 3.55
N HIS A 67 3.84 3.78 4.26
CA HIS A 67 4.55 3.91 5.54
C HIS A 67 5.35 2.64 5.87
N ASP A 68 6.26 2.72 6.84
CA ASP A 68 7.29 1.69 7.07
C ASP A 68 6.96 0.63 8.12
N HIS A 69 5.68 0.33 8.35
CA HIS A 69 5.32 -0.82 9.16
C HIS A 69 5.58 -2.13 8.41
N GLY A 70 5.95 -3.16 9.17
CA GLY A 70 6.41 -4.44 8.62
C GLY A 70 5.37 -5.18 7.77
N ASP A 71 4.08 -4.86 7.89
CA ASP A 71 3.01 -5.36 7.04
C ASP A 71 2.80 -4.59 5.74
N HIS A 72 3.57 -3.50 5.54
CA HIS A 72 3.62 -2.70 4.31
C HIS A 72 4.96 -2.81 3.60
N VAL A 73 6.05 -3.09 4.32
CA VAL A 73 7.41 -3.14 3.75
C VAL A 73 8.05 -4.52 3.77
N GLY A 74 7.37 -5.52 4.34
CA GLY A 74 7.97 -6.82 4.61
C GLY A 74 8.45 -7.57 3.36
N GLY A 75 7.84 -7.33 2.20
CA GLY A 75 8.26 -7.88 0.91
C GLY A 75 9.17 -6.96 0.09
N PHE A 76 9.62 -5.81 0.62
CA PHE A 76 10.31 -4.77 -0.15
C PHE A 76 11.56 -5.30 -0.86
N ASP A 77 12.50 -5.87 -0.11
CA ASP A 77 13.76 -6.35 -0.67
C ASP A 77 13.56 -7.46 -1.73
N ALA A 78 12.57 -8.33 -1.54
CA ALA A 78 12.28 -9.39 -2.49
C ALA A 78 11.65 -8.86 -3.79
N VAL A 79 10.79 -7.85 -3.70
CA VAL A 79 10.23 -7.17 -4.89
C VAL A 79 11.34 -6.44 -5.65
N VAL A 80 12.24 -5.76 -4.94
CA VAL A 80 13.40 -5.07 -5.55
C VAL A 80 14.33 -6.06 -6.23
N GLU A 81 14.75 -7.12 -5.55
CA GLU A 81 15.62 -8.16 -6.11
C GLU A 81 15.01 -8.82 -7.37
N ARG A 82 13.69 -9.00 -7.40
CA ARG A 82 13.01 -9.72 -8.47
C ARG A 82 12.76 -8.88 -9.72
N TYR A 83 12.44 -7.60 -9.56
CA TYR A 83 11.91 -6.74 -10.62
C TYR A 83 12.71 -5.45 -10.86
N ASP A 84 13.64 -5.08 -9.97
CA ASP A 84 14.43 -3.84 -10.06
C ASP A 84 13.59 -2.56 -10.33
N PRO A 85 12.47 -2.31 -9.60
CA PRO A 85 11.63 -1.15 -9.82
C PRO A 85 12.23 0.12 -9.21
N GLU A 86 11.83 1.29 -9.70
CA GLU A 86 12.13 2.56 -9.04
C GLU A 86 11.37 2.65 -7.69
N THR A 87 12.08 2.91 -6.60
CA THR A 87 11.51 2.85 -5.25
C THR A 87 11.29 4.22 -4.61
N TRP A 88 10.11 4.41 -4.03
CA TRP A 88 9.68 5.65 -3.42
C TRP A 88 9.15 5.40 -2.00
N VAL A 89 9.76 6.06 -1.01
CA VAL A 89 9.38 5.94 0.41
C VAL A 89 9.17 7.32 1.04
N PRO A 90 8.37 7.47 2.12
CA PRO A 90 8.11 8.77 2.72
C PRO A 90 9.38 9.44 3.30
N GLU A 91 9.54 10.76 3.18
CA GLU A 91 10.71 11.51 3.72
C GLU A 91 11.05 11.26 5.20
N LYS A 92 10.06 10.92 6.01
CA LYS A 92 10.21 10.75 7.48
C LYS A 92 10.28 9.28 7.91
N THR A 93 10.49 8.37 6.96
CA THR A 93 10.65 6.94 7.23
C THR A 93 11.93 6.64 8.02
N SER A 94 11.87 5.56 8.79
CA SER A 94 12.99 4.86 9.41
C SER A 94 13.16 3.45 8.84
N LEU A 95 12.76 3.24 7.57
CA LEU A 95 12.86 1.95 6.89
C LEU A 95 14.31 1.42 6.92
N GLU A 96 14.47 0.20 7.42
CA GLU A 96 15.71 -0.56 7.39
C GLU A 96 15.52 -1.77 6.46
N THR A 97 16.12 -1.70 5.26
CA THR A 97 16.06 -2.72 4.20
C THR A 97 17.46 -3.00 3.68
N ASP A 98 17.66 -4.15 3.03
CA ASP A 98 18.94 -4.49 2.42
C ASP A 98 19.23 -3.60 1.20
N HIS A 99 18.17 -3.20 0.48
CA HIS A 99 18.23 -2.26 -0.63
C HIS A 99 17.94 -0.84 -0.16
N THR A 100 18.76 0.12 -0.59
CA THR A 100 18.52 1.55 -0.32
C THR A 100 17.43 2.08 -1.25
N PRO A 101 16.37 2.72 -0.73
CA PRO A 101 15.36 3.34 -1.59
C PRO A 101 15.94 4.45 -2.47
N ASP A 102 15.46 4.56 -3.70
CA ASP A 102 15.93 5.54 -4.69
C ASP A 102 15.47 6.96 -4.34
N HIS A 103 14.24 7.08 -3.85
CA HIS A 103 13.60 8.36 -3.61
C HIS A 103 12.90 8.44 -2.26
N LEU A 104 13.08 9.60 -1.63
CA LEU A 104 12.22 10.07 -0.56
C LEU A 104 11.16 11.01 -1.16
N TYR A 105 9.88 10.79 -0.88
CA TYR A 105 8.80 11.63 -1.41
C TYR A 105 8.13 12.54 -0.38
N GLY A 106 7.69 13.70 -0.87
CA GLY A 106 6.75 14.61 -0.23
C GLY A 106 5.36 14.50 -0.87
N ASP A 107 5.00 15.44 -1.76
CA ASP A 107 3.59 15.63 -2.15
C ASP A 107 3.18 14.97 -3.49
N GLN A 108 4.11 14.53 -4.34
CA GLN A 108 3.79 14.02 -5.68
C GLN A 108 4.77 12.95 -6.17
N ILE A 109 4.24 11.88 -6.78
CA ILE A 109 4.99 10.75 -7.33
C ILE A 109 4.40 10.34 -8.69
N GLY A 110 4.95 10.88 -9.78
CA GLY A 110 4.36 10.72 -11.11
C GLY A 110 2.92 11.23 -11.13
N ARG A 111 1.94 10.35 -11.40
CA ARG A 111 0.51 10.68 -11.40
C ARG A 111 -0.14 10.72 -10.00
N PHE A 112 0.50 10.15 -8.99
CA PHE A 112 -0.06 10.12 -7.64
C PHE A 112 0.23 11.41 -6.90
N THR A 113 -0.82 12.06 -6.38
CA THR A 113 -0.67 13.05 -5.31
C THR A 113 -0.55 12.30 -3.99
N ALA A 114 0.57 12.49 -3.30
CA ALA A 114 0.82 11.91 -1.99
C ALA A 114 0.36 12.89 -0.91
N VAL A 115 -0.72 12.55 -0.23
CA VAL A 115 -1.29 13.37 0.85
C VAL A 115 -0.74 12.86 2.17
N HIS A 116 0.01 13.70 2.89
CA HIS A 116 0.48 13.37 4.23
C HIS A 116 -0.71 13.29 5.20
N VAL A 117 -0.93 12.09 5.76
CA VAL A 117 -1.99 11.86 6.75
C VAL A 117 -1.36 11.26 8.01
N PRO A 118 -0.82 12.10 8.91
CA PRO A 118 -0.17 11.61 10.11
C PRO A 118 -1.18 10.99 11.07
N GLY A 119 -0.69 10.17 11.99
CA GLY A 119 -1.42 9.76 13.18
C GLY A 119 -1.31 8.28 13.46
N HIS A 120 -1.50 7.43 12.44
CA HIS A 120 -1.04 6.05 12.54
C HIS A 120 0.47 6.00 12.75
N THR A 121 1.20 6.64 11.84
CA THR A 121 2.61 6.98 11.98
C THR A 121 2.82 8.44 11.58
N LYS A 122 3.98 9.00 11.92
CA LYS A 122 4.35 10.38 11.51
C LYS A 122 4.56 10.55 10.00
N HIS A 123 4.65 9.45 9.25
CA HIS A 123 4.99 9.41 7.82
C HIS A 123 3.97 8.65 6.97
N ASN A 124 2.80 8.34 7.49
CA ASN A 124 1.71 7.74 6.72
C ASN A 124 1.20 8.71 5.65
N HIS A 125 1.03 8.21 4.44
CA HIS A 125 0.48 8.95 3.30
C HIS A 125 -0.65 8.18 2.64
N ALA A 126 -1.65 8.91 2.17
CA ALA A 126 -2.59 8.42 1.17
C ALA A 126 -2.08 8.79 -0.23
N LEU A 127 -2.28 7.92 -1.21
CA LEU A 127 -1.93 8.15 -2.61
C LEU A 127 -3.20 8.31 -3.44
N ILE A 128 -3.37 9.49 -4.04
CA ILE A 128 -4.54 9.84 -4.85
C ILE A 128 -4.14 9.84 -6.32
N ASP A 129 -4.89 9.10 -7.13
CA ASP A 129 -4.82 9.13 -8.58
C ASP A 129 -6.16 9.66 -9.12
N GLU A 130 -6.23 10.97 -9.34
CA GLU A 130 -7.46 11.65 -9.75
C GLU A 130 -7.98 11.14 -11.11
N ASP A 131 -7.06 10.85 -12.03
CA ASP A 131 -7.38 10.35 -13.37
C ASP A 131 -7.98 8.93 -13.33
N ALA A 132 -7.54 8.09 -12.38
CA ALA A 132 -8.13 6.78 -12.14
C ALA A 132 -9.34 6.82 -11.19
N GLY A 133 -9.57 7.94 -10.50
CA GLY A 133 -10.64 8.09 -9.53
C GLY A 133 -10.46 7.23 -8.28
N VAL A 134 -9.22 6.95 -7.88
CA VAL A 134 -8.89 6.09 -6.73
C VAL A 134 -8.01 6.80 -5.70
N ALA A 135 -8.17 6.39 -4.44
CA ALA A 135 -7.30 6.78 -3.34
C ALA A 135 -6.90 5.53 -2.55
N ILE A 136 -5.59 5.30 -2.42
CA ILE A 136 -5.03 4.24 -1.58
C ILE A 136 -4.65 4.89 -0.25
N MET A 137 -5.34 4.52 0.82
CA MET A 137 -5.40 5.33 2.03
C MET A 137 -4.27 5.06 3.04
N GLY A 138 -3.39 4.10 2.78
CA GLY A 138 -2.51 3.54 3.81
C GLY A 138 -3.32 3.13 5.04
N ASP A 139 -2.77 3.37 6.22
CA ASP A 139 -3.41 3.05 7.50
C ASP A 139 -4.18 4.23 8.11
N THR A 140 -4.82 5.02 7.25
CA THR A 140 -5.68 6.15 7.64
C THR A 140 -7.10 5.69 8.02
N VAL A 141 -7.73 4.97 7.11
CA VAL A 141 -9.09 4.43 7.24
C VAL A 141 -9.15 3.05 6.60
N PHE A 142 -9.94 2.18 7.19
CA PHE A 142 -10.21 0.85 6.65
C PHE A 142 -11.58 0.79 6.01
N GLY A 143 -11.65 0.00 4.93
CA GLY A 143 -12.88 -0.30 4.22
C GLY A 143 -13.89 -1.07 5.06
N ALA A 144 -15.14 -1.02 4.62
CA ALA A 144 -16.28 -1.62 5.30
C ALA A 144 -16.08 -3.10 5.66
N ASP A 145 -15.37 -3.84 4.81
CA ASP A 145 -15.16 -5.27 4.92
C ASP A 145 -14.30 -5.66 6.14
N HIS A 146 -13.40 -4.80 6.61
CA HIS A 146 -12.57 -5.07 7.79
C HIS A 146 -13.39 -5.27 9.08
N ARG A 147 -14.64 -4.77 9.13
CA ARG A 147 -15.54 -4.89 10.28
C ARG A 147 -16.94 -5.39 9.92
N GLY A 148 -17.16 -5.86 8.69
CA GLY A 148 -18.49 -6.25 8.21
C GLY A 148 -19.50 -5.10 8.21
N LEU A 149 -19.04 -3.86 7.97
CA LEU A 149 -19.90 -2.69 7.79
C LEU A 149 -20.56 -2.74 6.40
N PRO A 150 -21.65 -1.96 6.16
CA PRO A 150 -22.21 -1.85 4.82
C PRO A 150 -21.21 -1.27 3.81
N THR A 151 -21.30 -1.66 2.54
CA THR A 151 -20.46 -1.12 1.46
C THR A 151 -20.51 0.41 1.41
N GLY A 152 -19.36 1.06 1.22
CA GLY A 152 -19.22 2.52 1.20
C GLY A 152 -18.98 3.16 2.57
N TYR A 153 -18.95 2.38 3.65
CA TYR A 153 -18.54 2.84 4.97
C TYR A 153 -17.03 2.70 5.16
N PHE A 154 -16.48 3.64 5.92
CA PHE A 154 -15.11 3.59 6.42
C PHE A 154 -15.10 3.62 7.94
N HIS A 155 -14.06 3.07 8.54
CA HIS A 155 -13.76 3.32 9.94
C HIS A 155 -12.29 3.66 10.12
N HIS A 156 -11.97 4.47 11.12
CA HIS A 156 -10.57 4.74 11.45
C HIS A 156 -9.88 3.50 12.00
N LEU A 157 -8.57 3.41 11.75
CA LEU A 157 -7.71 2.48 12.45
C LEU A 157 -7.91 2.65 13.98
N PRO A 158 -8.02 1.56 14.76
CA PRO A 158 -8.13 1.66 16.20
C PRO A 158 -6.91 2.37 16.81
N ALA A 159 -7.16 3.30 17.75
CA ALA A 159 -6.13 4.11 18.41
C ALA A 159 -4.98 3.32 19.04
N VAL A 160 -5.18 2.03 19.37
CA VAL A 160 -4.14 1.16 19.92
C VAL A 160 -3.04 0.81 18.92
N TYR A 161 -3.30 1.02 17.62
CA TYR A 161 -2.35 0.80 16.53
C TYR A 161 -1.82 2.12 15.98
N SER A 162 -2.00 3.25 16.66
CA SER A 162 -1.62 4.57 16.15
C SER A 162 -0.71 5.30 17.15
N ASP A 163 0.33 5.96 16.63
CA ASP A 163 1.24 6.79 17.43
C ASP A 163 0.52 8.00 18.06
N ASP A 164 -0.27 8.72 17.25
CA ASP A 164 -1.07 9.87 17.65
C ASP A 164 -2.34 9.97 16.81
N PRO A 165 -3.42 9.26 17.16
CA PRO A 165 -4.66 9.27 16.38
C PRO A 165 -5.32 10.66 16.29
N ARG A 166 -4.91 11.64 17.10
CA ARG A 166 -5.42 13.01 17.03
C ARG A 166 -4.78 13.80 15.89
N ALA A 167 -3.61 13.40 15.42
CA ALA A 167 -2.91 14.06 14.33
C ALA A 167 -3.58 13.82 12.97
N ALA A 168 -4.37 12.75 12.81
CA ALA A 168 -5.11 12.43 11.59
C ALA A 168 -6.34 13.32 11.34
N ALA A 169 -6.69 14.18 12.30
CA ALA A 169 -7.93 14.95 12.28
C ALA A 169 -7.72 16.35 11.68
N PHE A 170 -7.63 16.45 10.35
CA PHE A 170 -7.76 17.74 9.63
C PHE A 170 -8.53 17.58 8.32
#